data_AF-A0A7C1WB35-F1
#
_entry.id   AF-A0A7C1WB35-F1
#
_cell.length_a   1.000
_cell.length_b   1.000
_cell.length_c   1.000
_cell.angle_alpha   90.00
_cell.angle_beta   90.00
_cell.angle_gamma   90.00
#
_symmetry.space_group_name_H-M   'P 1'
#
loop_
_entity.id
_entity.type
_entity.pdbx_description
1 polymer ?
#
loop_
_entity_poly.entity_id
_entity_poly.type
_entity_poly.pdbx_seq_one_letter_code
_entity_poly.pdbx_strand_id
1 'polypeptide(L)'
;MTVEKIINRIKRDASETVKQIIKEAEEKAKGIIEEAKEEARGEAKKIIEDGRKQAENIRRIHVSRANQDAQRRIMNIKEEFIERCFARAVEKLQNLSGDEYKKIVATLIEKARRTLDGDIIAYISRDEDEEILKNYDIPVKGRIEA
;
A
#
# COMPACT_ATOMS: atom_id res chain seq x y z
N MET A 1 -25.45 -74.71 -58.68
CA MET A 1 -25.71 -73.29 -58.36
C MET A 1 -25.22 -72.45 -59.54
N THR A 2 -26.00 -71.48 -60.03
CA THR A 2 -25.63 -70.67 -61.21
C THR A 2 -24.72 -69.50 -60.81
N VAL A 3 -23.83 -69.10 -61.73
CA VAL A 3 -22.86 -68.01 -61.56
C VAL A 3 -23.54 -66.70 -61.12
N GLU A 4 -24.75 -66.42 -61.61
CA GLU A 4 -25.54 -65.24 -61.25
C GLU A 4 -25.90 -65.16 -59.76
N LYS A 5 -26.20 -66.29 -59.10
CA LYS A 5 -26.50 -66.31 -57.67
C LYS A 5 -25.27 -65.94 -56.82
N ILE A 6 -24.07 -66.33 -57.28
CA ILE A 6 -22.81 -66.00 -56.61
C ILE A 6 -22.54 -64.49 -56.76
N ILE A 7 -22.71 -63.94 -57.96
CA ILE A 7 -22.52 -62.50 -58.22
C ILE A 7 -23.49 -61.65 -57.39
N ASN A 8 -24.77 -62.04 -57.30
CA ASN A 8 -25.76 -61.30 -56.51
C ASN A 8 -25.46 -61.35 -55.01
N ARG A 9 -24.95 -62.48 -54.51
CA ARG A 9 -24.52 -62.60 -53.10
C ARG A 9 -23.31 -61.70 -52.81
N ILE A 10 -22.29 -61.72 -53.68
CA ILE A 10 -21.12 -60.84 -53.56
C ILE A 10 -21.52 -59.37 -53.56
N LYS A 11 -22.42 -58.95 -54.46
CA LYS A 11 -22.91 -57.55 -54.50
C LYS A 11 -23.65 -57.15 -53.24
N ARG A 12 -24.47 -58.05 -52.70
CA ARG A 12 -25.22 -57.80 -51.46
C ARG A 12 -24.28 -57.71 -50.27
N ASP A 13 -23.36 -58.65 -50.13
CA ASP A 13 -22.37 -58.69 -49.04
C ASP A 13 -21.50 -57.41 -49.10
N ALA A 14 -21.01 -57.03 -50.28
CA ALA A 14 -20.26 -55.79 -50.47
C ALA A 14 -21.08 -54.54 -50.10
N SER A 15 -22.38 -54.49 -50.46
CA SER A 15 -23.25 -53.37 -50.07
C SER A 15 -23.50 -53.31 -48.57
N GLU A 16 -23.65 -54.45 -47.89
CA GLU A 16 -23.80 -54.51 -46.44
C GLU A 16 -22.49 -54.06 -45.75
N THR A 17 -21.33 -54.51 -46.22
CA THR A 17 -20.02 -54.06 -45.71
C THR A 17 -19.81 -52.57 -45.88
N VAL A 18 -20.14 -52.00 -47.05
CA VAL A 18 -20.03 -50.55 -47.29
C VAL A 18 -20.91 -49.76 -46.32
N LYS A 19 -22.16 -50.18 -46.11
CA LYS A 19 -23.06 -49.51 -45.15
C LYS A 19 -22.51 -49.58 -43.72
N GLN A 20 -21.93 -50.70 -43.34
CA GLN A 20 -21.36 -50.88 -42.01
C GLN A 20 -20.13 -49.98 -41.81
N ILE A 21 -19.22 -49.91 -42.79
CA ILE A 21 -18.06 -49.02 -42.74
C ILE A 21 -18.48 -47.55 -42.63
N ILE A 22 -19.47 -47.12 -43.43
CA ILE A 22 -19.97 -45.73 -43.36
C ILE A 22 -20.56 -45.44 -41.99
N LYS A 23 -21.39 -46.34 -41.45
CA LYS A 23 -22.00 -46.16 -40.13
C LYS A 23 -20.94 -46.06 -39.03
N GLU A 24 -19.95 -46.95 -39.03
CA GLU A 24 -18.85 -46.91 -38.05
C GLU A 24 -18.02 -45.63 -38.18
N ALA A 25 -17.77 -45.15 -39.41
CA ALA A 25 -17.07 -43.89 -39.65
C ALA A 25 -17.86 -42.68 -39.12
N GLU A 26 -19.18 -42.65 -39.35
CA GLU A 26 -20.07 -41.60 -38.84
C GLU A 26 -20.14 -41.59 -37.31
N GLU A 27 -20.23 -42.76 -36.67
CA GLU A 27 -20.22 -42.89 -35.21
C GLU A 27 -18.89 -42.41 -34.62
N LYS A 28 -17.76 -42.80 -35.20
CA LYS A 28 -16.43 -42.32 -34.79
C LYS A 28 -16.29 -40.82 -34.97
N ALA A 29 -16.73 -40.27 -36.11
CA ALA A 29 -16.67 -38.83 -36.36
C ALA A 29 -17.51 -38.04 -35.34
N LYS A 30 -18.71 -38.52 -35.00
CA LYS A 30 -19.54 -37.93 -33.95
C LYS A 30 -18.85 -37.98 -32.59
N GLY A 31 -18.21 -39.10 -32.24
CA GLY A 31 -17.45 -39.24 -31.00
C GLY A 31 -16.33 -38.21 -30.89
N ILE A 32 -15.50 -38.09 -31.93
CA ILE A 32 -14.40 -37.11 -31.99
C ILE A 32 -14.92 -35.68 -31.84
N ILE A 33 -16.03 -35.34 -32.52
CA ILE A 33 -16.61 -33.99 -32.43
C ILE A 33 -17.11 -33.70 -31.01
N GLU A 34 -17.74 -34.68 -30.35
CA GLU A 34 -18.30 -34.45 -29.01
C GLU A 34 -17.19 -34.37 -27.95
N GLU A 35 -16.15 -35.19 -28.06
CA GLU A 35 -14.96 -35.12 -27.20
C GLU A 35 -14.26 -33.76 -27.35
N ALA A 36 -14.00 -33.31 -28.59
CA ALA A 36 -13.40 -32.01 -28.85
C ALA A 36 -14.26 -30.84 -28.32
N LYS A 37 -15.60 -30.95 -28.35
CA LYS A 37 -16.50 -29.94 -27.77
C LYS A 37 -16.43 -29.92 -26.24
N GLU A 38 -16.39 -31.08 -25.59
CA GLU A 38 -16.27 -31.17 -24.14
C GLU A 38 -14.92 -30.59 -23.68
N GLU A 39 -13.83 -30.93 -24.37
CA GLU A 39 -12.51 -30.36 -24.10
C GLU A 39 -12.50 -28.84 -24.27
N ALA A 40 -13.00 -28.33 -25.40
CA ALA A 40 -13.07 -26.90 -25.66
C ALA A 40 -13.92 -26.15 -24.61
N ARG A 41 -15.04 -26.74 -24.16
CA ARG A 41 -15.86 -26.18 -23.08
C ARG A 41 -15.10 -26.16 -21.75
N GLY A 42 -14.36 -27.21 -21.44
CA GLY A 42 -13.53 -27.30 -20.24
C GLY A 42 -12.44 -26.23 -20.23
N GLU A 43 -11.75 -26.06 -21.34
CA GLU A 43 -10.69 -25.06 -21.49
C GLU A 43 -11.23 -23.63 -21.46
N ALA A 44 -12.35 -23.35 -22.14
CA ALA A 44 -13.03 -22.06 -22.07
C ALA A 44 -13.45 -21.71 -20.64
N LYS A 45 -13.98 -22.67 -19.87
CA LYS A 45 -14.32 -22.45 -18.46
C LYS A 45 -13.09 -22.09 -17.63
N LYS A 46 -11.96 -22.80 -17.81
CA LYS A 46 -10.70 -22.51 -17.11
C LYS A 46 -10.21 -21.09 -17.42
N ILE A 47 -10.18 -20.71 -18.70
CA ILE A 47 -9.77 -19.36 -19.13
C ILE A 47 -10.63 -18.28 -18.46
N ILE A 48 -11.95 -18.49 -18.43
CA ILE A 48 -12.88 -17.54 -17.80
C ILE A 48 -12.65 -17.46 -16.28
N GLU A 49 -12.46 -18.59 -15.62
CA GLU A 49 -12.22 -18.65 -14.17
C GLU A 49 -10.89 -17.97 -13.79
N ASP A 50 -9.83 -18.25 -14.53
CA ASP A 50 -8.52 -17.64 -14.33
C ASP A 50 -8.55 -16.14 -14.60
N GLY A 51 -9.23 -15.72 -15.66
CA GLY A 51 -9.46 -14.30 -15.95
C GLY A 51 -10.21 -13.58 -14.83
N ARG A 52 -11.22 -14.21 -14.22
CA ARG A 52 -11.94 -13.67 -13.07
C ARG A 52 -11.04 -13.53 -11.84
N LYS A 53 -10.24 -14.57 -11.52
CA LYS A 53 -9.29 -14.53 -10.39
C LYS A 53 -8.25 -13.43 -10.58
N GLN A 54 -7.71 -13.29 -11.80
CA GLN A 54 -6.75 -12.24 -12.12
C GLN A 54 -7.37 -10.85 -11.98
N ALA A 55 -8.57 -10.64 -12.52
CA ALA A 55 -9.28 -9.36 -12.41
C ALA A 55 -9.57 -8.98 -10.96
N GLU A 56 -9.98 -9.95 -10.14
CA GLU A 56 -10.21 -9.74 -8.71
C GLU A 56 -8.90 -9.37 -7.98
N ASN A 57 -7.80 -10.07 -8.28
CA ASN A 57 -6.50 -9.77 -7.67
C ASN A 57 -6.03 -8.35 -8.04
N ILE A 58 -6.12 -7.98 -9.32
CA ILE A 58 -5.80 -6.63 -9.81
C ILE A 58 -6.63 -5.59 -9.06
N ARG A 59 -7.94 -5.82 -8.93
CA ARG A 59 -8.83 -4.92 -8.19
C ARG A 59 -8.39 -4.77 -6.73
N ARG A 60 -8.08 -5.87 -6.03
CA ARG A 60 -7.62 -5.83 -4.64
C ARG A 60 -6.33 -5.04 -4.49
N ILE A 61 -5.37 -5.23 -5.40
CA ILE A 61 -4.10 -4.50 -5.42
C ILE A 61 -4.36 -2.99 -5.60
N HIS A 62 -5.19 -2.59 -6.56
CA HIS A 62 -5.49 -1.18 -6.79
C HIS A 62 -6.17 -0.52 -5.60
N VAL A 63 -7.15 -1.18 -4.98
CA VAL A 63 -7.84 -0.66 -3.79
C VAL A 63 -6.87 -0.51 -2.62
N SER A 64 -6.05 -1.54 -2.37
CA SER A 64 -5.03 -1.49 -1.31
C SER A 64 -4.06 -0.34 -1.51
N ARG A 65 -3.54 -0.18 -2.74
CA ARG A 65 -2.63 0.90 -3.09
C ARG A 65 -3.27 2.28 -2.93
N ALA A 66 -4.51 2.45 -3.39
CA ALA A 66 -5.24 3.72 -3.23
C ALA A 66 -5.42 4.08 -1.74
N ASN A 67 -5.73 3.10 -0.89
CA ASN A 67 -5.86 3.31 0.55
C ASN A 67 -4.52 3.69 1.20
N GLN A 68 -3.43 3.00 0.83
CA GLN A 68 -2.08 3.32 1.32
C GLN A 68 -1.65 4.73 0.91
N ASP A 69 -1.89 5.11 -0.35
CA ASP A 69 -1.56 6.43 -0.87
C ASP A 69 -2.37 7.52 -0.15
N ALA A 70 -3.65 7.28 0.12
CA ALA A 70 -4.49 8.21 0.88
C ALA A 70 -4.00 8.39 2.32
N GLN A 71 -3.68 7.29 3.01
CA GLN A 71 -3.14 7.36 4.37
C GLN A 71 -1.79 8.08 4.42
N ARG A 72 -0.90 7.80 3.46
CA ARG A 72 0.39 8.50 3.35
C ARG A 72 0.21 10.00 3.16
N ARG A 73 -0.72 10.42 2.28
CA ARG A 73 -1.04 11.84 2.08
C ARG A 73 -1.50 12.51 3.36
N ILE A 74 -2.40 11.86 4.11
CA ILE A 74 -2.87 12.39 5.39
C ILE A 74 -1.71 12.53 6.38
N MET A 75 -0.82 11.54 6.45
CA MET A 75 0.33 11.57 7.36
C MET A 75 1.29 12.70 7.01
N ASN A 76 1.64 12.85 5.74
CA ASN A 76 2.52 13.92 5.28
C ASN A 76 1.93 15.30 5.57
N ILE A 77 0.63 15.50 5.36
CA ILE A 77 -0.04 16.76 5.69
C ILE A 77 0.04 17.03 7.20
N LYS A 78 -0.18 16.02 8.05
CA LYS A 78 -0.07 16.17 9.50
C LYS A 78 1.35 16.59 9.91
N GLU A 79 2.36 15.96 9.33
CA GLU A 79 3.77 16.28 9.57
C GLU A 79 4.08 17.73 9.15
N GLU A 80 3.64 18.14 7.96
CA GLU A 80 3.78 19.52 7.48
C GLU A 80 3.12 20.53 8.43
N PHE A 81 1.94 20.22 8.98
CA PHE A 81 1.30 21.08 9.98
C PHE A 81 2.10 21.16 11.28
N ILE A 82 2.67 20.05 11.73
CA ILE A 82 3.54 20.02 12.91
C ILE A 82 4.78 20.90 12.67
N GLU A 83 5.45 20.73 11.54
CA GLU A 83 6.61 21.55 11.16
C GLU A 83 6.27 23.04 11.10
N ARG A 84 5.14 23.40 10.48
CA ARG A 84 4.65 24.78 10.44
C ARG A 84 4.38 25.34 11.83
N CYS A 85 3.81 24.54 12.74
CA CYS A 85 3.58 24.94 14.13
C CYS A 85 4.90 25.20 14.86
N PHE A 86 5.89 24.31 14.70
CA PHE A 86 7.21 24.50 15.29
C PHE A 86 7.93 25.72 14.70
N ALA A 87 7.91 25.90 13.39
CA ALA A 87 8.50 27.06 12.73
C ALA A 87 7.89 28.37 13.27
N ARG A 88 6.56 28.43 13.40
CA ARG A 88 5.88 29.59 14.01
C ARG A 88 6.22 29.76 15.49
N ALA A 89 6.37 28.68 16.25
CA ALA A 89 6.74 28.77 17.65
C ALA A 89 8.16 29.35 17.80
N VAL A 90 9.11 28.89 16.98
CA VAL A 90 10.47 29.42 16.94
C VAL A 90 10.47 30.89 16.52
N GLU A 91 9.74 31.25 15.46
CA GLU A 91 9.61 32.64 15.00
C GLU A 91 9.05 33.54 16.11
N LYS A 92 8.02 33.09 16.84
CA LYS A 92 7.48 33.84 17.98
C LYS A 92 8.49 34.00 19.10
N LEU A 93 9.26 32.96 19.41
CA LEU A 93 10.30 33.01 20.45
C LEU A 93 11.45 33.94 20.05
N GLN A 94 11.83 33.96 18.77
CA GLN A 94 12.85 34.87 18.24
C GLN A 94 12.41 36.33 18.28
N ASN A 95 11.11 36.58 18.05
CA ASN A 95 10.53 37.92 17.99
C ASN A 95 9.90 38.39 19.33
N LEU A 96 10.19 37.73 20.45
CA LEU A 96 9.73 38.19 21.77
C LEU A 96 10.23 39.61 22.06
N SER A 97 9.35 40.45 22.60
CA SER A 97 9.78 41.74 23.14
C SER A 97 10.66 41.54 24.38
N GLY A 98 11.53 42.51 24.68
CA GLY A 98 12.43 42.43 25.85
C GLY A 98 11.68 42.24 27.17
N ASP A 99 10.49 42.82 27.33
CA ASP A 99 9.66 42.66 28.52
C ASP A 99 9.06 41.26 28.64
N GLU A 100 8.60 40.67 27.52
CA GLU A 100 8.08 39.30 27.48
C GLU A 100 9.18 38.28 27.74
N TYR A 101 10.36 38.49 27.14
CA TYR A 101 11.55 37.69 27.38
C TYR A 101 11.93 37.68 28.86
N LYS A 102 12.05 38.86 29.49
CA LYS A 102 12.35 39.02 30.92
C LYS A 102 11.36 38.26 31.81
N LYS A 103 10.06 38.32 31.52
CA LYS A 103 9.02 37.58 32.26
C LYS A 103 9.16 36.06 32.13
N ILE A 104 9.47 35.57 30.93
CA ILE A 104 9.65 34.13 30.68
C ILE A 104 10.87 33.62 31.43
N VAL A 105 12.02 34.28 31.31
CA VAL A 105 13.26 33.90 31.99
C VAL A 105 13.09 33.92 33.52
N ALA A 106 12.45 34.95 34.07
CA ALA A 106 12.11 35.01 35.49
C ALA A 106 11.26 33.79 35.95
N THR A 107 10.26 33.42 35.16
CA THR A 107 9.41 32.25 35.45
C THR A 107 10.21 30.94 35.41
N LEU A 108 11.16 30.81 34.47
CA LEU A 108 12.04 29.65 34.36
C LEU A 108 13.01 29.56 35.55
N ILE A 109 13.56 30.69 36.01
CA ILE A 109 14.43 30.77 37.20
C ILE A 109 13.65 30.33 38.45
N GLU A 110 12.44 30.85 38.65
CA GLU A 110 11.59 30.45 39.78
C GLU A 110 11.28 28.95 39.78
N LYS A 111 11.00 28.39 38.59
CA LYS A 111 10.79 26.95 38.45
C LYS A 111 12.06 26.16 38.77
N ALA A 112 13.23 26.64 38.35
CA ALA A 112 14.51 26.02 38.66
C ALA A 112 14.80 26.00 40.17
N ARG A 113 14.57 27.13 40.88
CA ARG A 113 14.73 27.22 42.35
C ARG A 113 13.87 26.24 43.14
N ARG A 114 12.68 25.91 42.62
CA ARG A 114 11.77 24.94 43.25
C ARG A 114 12.13 23.49 42.96
N THR A 115 12.90 23.24 41.90
CA THR A 115 13.17 21.89 41.40
C THR A 115 14.58 21.41 41.75
N LEU A 116 15.53 22.35 41.85
CA LEU A 116 16.93 22.07 42.14
C LEU A 116 17.21 22.36 43.61
N ASP A 117 17.78 21.39 44.32
CA ASP A 117 18.32 21.58 45.65
C ASP A 117 19.81 21.96 45.57
N GLY A 118 20.22 23.02 46.28
CA GLY A 118 21.61 23.49 46.37
C GLY A 118 21.88 24.84 45.68
N ASP A 119 23.16 25.22 45.61
CA ASP A 119 23.60 26.49 45.02
C ASP A 119 23.42 26.49 43.50
N ILE A 120 22.68 27.49 42.99
CA ILE A 120 22.39 27.63 41.56
C ILE A 120 23.44 28.54 40.92
N ILE A 121 24.06 28.06 39.85
CA ILE A 121 24.98 28.83 39.01
C ILE A 121 24.41 28.90 37.59
N ALA A 122 24.52 30.06 36.94
CA ALA A 122 23.99 30.27 35.60
C ALA A 122 25.11 30.55 34.58
N TYR A 123 24.89 30.10 33.35
CA TYR A 123 25.65 30.52 32.19
C TYR A 123 24.74 31.36 31.30
N ILE A 124 25.23 32.48 30.79
CA ILE A 124 24.44 33.42 29.99
C ILE A 124 24.83 33.33 28.51
N SER A 125 23.88 33.65 27.66
CA SER A 125 24.12 33.77 26.21
C SER A 125 23.77 35.16 25.68
N ARG A 126 22.81 35.86 26.32
CA ARG A 126 22.46 37.26 26.01
C ARG A 126 22.90 38.18 27.14
N ASP A 127 23.24 39.42 26.79
CA ASP A 127 23.62 40.45 27.76
C ASP A 127 22.48 40.77 28.74
N GLU A 128 21.25 40.74 28.24
CA GLU A 128 20.01 40.99 29.00
C GLU A 128 19.78 39.97 30.13
N ASP A 129 20.34 38.77 30.02
CA ASP A 129 20.24 37.71 31.04
C ASP A 129 21.00 38.09 32.31
N GLU A 130 22.09 38.86 32.18
CA GLU A 130 22.91 39.27 33.31
C GLU A 130 22.15 40.22 34.25
N GLU A 131 21.35 41.14 33.69
CA GLU A 131 20.47 42.02 34.46
C GLU A 131 19.38 41.23 35.20
N ILE A 132 18.81 40.23 34.55
CA ILE A 132 17.74 39.41 35.14
C ILE A 132 18.30 38.60 36.31
N LEU A 133 19.45 37.94 36.14
CA LEU A 133 20.05 37.08 37.16
C LEU A 133 20.52 37.85 38.40
N LYS A 134 20.97 39.11 38.24
CA LYS A 134 21.29 40.01 39.36
C LYS A 134 20.09 40.23 40.29
N ASN A 135 18.88 40.31 39.74
CA ASN A 135 17.67 40.48 40.55
C ASN A 135 17.33 39.24 41.41
N TYR A 136 17.91 38.08 41.11
CA TYR A 136 17.67 36.82 41.81
C TYR A 136 18.84 36.34 42.67
N ASP A 137 19.93 37.12 42.75
CA ASP A 137 21.18 36.79 43.45
C ASP A 137 21.83 35.48 42.95
N ILE A 138 21.74 35.22 41.63
CA ILE A 138 22.31 34.02 41.01
C ILE A 138 23.65 34.38 40.35
N PRO A 139 24.78 33.76 40.75
CA PRO A 139 26.08 34.03 40.17
C PRO A 139 26.19 33.51 38.72
N VAL A 140 26.76 34.35 37.84
CA VAL A 140 27.08 34.00 36.45
C VAL A 140 28.49 33.43 36.37
N LYS A 141 28.62 32.18 35.90
CA LYS A 141 29.91 31.46 35.84
C LYS A 141 30.63 31.61 34.50
N GLY A 142 29.93 31.99 33.43
CA GLY A 142 30.54 32.22 32.12
C GLY A 142 29.52 32.46 31.00
N ARG A 143 30.02 32.82 29.82
CA ARG A 143 29.23 32.94 28.58
C ARG A 143 29.32 31.68 27.73
N ILE A 144 28.21 31.34 27.08
CA ILE A 144 28.12 30.26 26.10
C ILE A 144 27.61 30.86 24.78
N GLU A 145 28.15 30.42 23.65
CA GLU A 145 27.63 30.79 22.32
C GLU A 145 26.25 30.16 22.10
N ALA A 146 25.29 30.96 21.63
CA ALA A 146 23.93 30.54 21.30
C ALA A 146 23.83 29.93 19.89
#